data_AF-A0AAD3MMH0-F1
#
_entry.id   AF-A0AAD3MMH0-F1
#
_cell.length_a   1.000
_cell.length_b   1.000
_cell.length_c   1.000
_cell.angle_alpha   90.00
_cell.angle_beta   90.00
_cell.angle_gamma   90.00
#
_symmetry.space_group_name_H-M   'P 1'
#
loop_
_entity.id
_entity.type
_entity.pdbx_description
1 polymer ?
#
loop_
_entity_poly.entity_id
_entity_poly.type
_entity_poly.pdbx_seq_one_letter_code
_entity_poly.pdbx_strand_id
1 'polypeptide(L)'
;MSPEKGKGRAQFTSYRDWMAQLPVELHNTPLFNLAIPGSHDSMSYDLDINSSIIEPDKLKKLSKIYCARKIVRKWAVTQEETITKQLDAGVRYFDLRIARKPNDTDPTRLYFYHGLYTQTDVETVLKEINDWAEKHPKEIVILALSNFKGFDKKIKEQLHNHLINFIKTLFGAKLFLRMNIPTLKRCWDQGRNVIVSYDYPANQHPEIWGKIKYYYGKSMDPAKVESELCRVLETPRPNPSFFVCGLNLTLPDDARILKYILRLCDSDKSALLHPQPACYHSPSVFMSMAPGGEGPSSTPHRHTNRLAKERSPYLLQHAHNPVDWYPWGQDAFDKAKNEDKPIFLSVGYSTCHWCHVMERESFEDEEIGRILSDNFVCIKVDREERPDVDKVYMTFVQATSGGGGWPMSVWLTPDLRPFIGGTYFPPRDYGSRPGLKTVLNRIMEQWQNNRPALESSGERILDALKKGTAIAANSGESPPLAPDVANRCFQQLAHSYEEEYGGFRDAPKFPTPVNLMFLMSYWSVNRSTSEGVEALQMALHTLRMMALGGIHDHVAQ
;
A
#
# COMPACT_ATOMS: atom_id res chain seq x y z
N MET A 1 18.14 -28.12 -14.26
CA MET A 1 16.74 -28.24 -14.69
C MET A 1 16.14 -26.84 -14.67
N SER A 2 15.77 -26.33 -15.85
CA SER A 2 15.21 -24.99 -16.03
C SER A 2 13.89 -24.82 -15.26
N PRO A 3 13.59 -23.63 -14.71
CA PRO A 3 12.29 -23.37 -14.09
C PRO A 3 11.25 -23.28 -15.20
N GLU A 4 10.35 -24.26 -15.26
CA GLU A 4 9.19 -24.21 -16.14
C GLU A 4 8.30 -23.02 -15.76
N LYS A 5 7.96 -22.25 -16.79
CA LYS A 5 7.03 -21.11 -16.75
C LYS A 5 5.70 -21.53 -16.13
N GLY A 6 5.30 -20.83 -15.07
CA GLY A 6 4.04 -21.05 -14.35
C GLY A 6 2.82 -20.98 -15.28
N LYS A 7 2.08 -22.09 -15.34
CA LYS A 7 0.76 -22.17 -15.99
C LYS A 7 -0.31 -21.59 -15.06
N GLY A 8 -1.14 -20.70 -15.59
CA GLY A 8 -2.51 -20.42 -15.12
C GLY A 8 -2.67 -19.59 -13.86
N ARG A 9 -2.62 -18.25 -13.96
CA ARG A 9 -3.19 -17.38 -12.93
C ARG A 9 -4.71 -17.34 -13.11
N ALA A 10 -5.44 -18.13 -12.33
CA ALA A 10 -6.90 -18.07 -12.29
C ALA A 10 -7.34 -16.68 -11.81
N GLN A 11 -8.28 -16.06 -12.53
CA GLN A 11 -8.84 -14.76 -12.20
C GLN A 11 -9.86 -14.95 -11.06
N PHE A 12 -9.45 -14.71 -9.82
CA PHE A 12 -10.34 -14.82 -8.66
C PHE A 12 -11.45 -13.77 -8.75
N THR A 13 -12.71 -14.20 -8.75
CA THR A 13 -13.88 -13.32 -8.80
C THR A 13 -14.26 -12.78 -7.42
N SER A 14 -13.71 -13.37 -6.36
CA SER A 14 -13.89 -12.96 -4.96
C SER A 14 -12.73 -13.50 -4.11
N TYR A 15 -12.08 -12.63 -3.33
CA TYR A 15 -11.06 -13.05 -2.35
C TYR A 15 -11.66 -13.81 -1.16
N ARG A 16 -12.96 -13.64 -0.90
CA ARG A 16 -13.67 -14.29 0.20
C ARG A 16 -13.75 -15.82 0.04
N ASP A 17 -13.79 -16.32 -1.19
CA ASP A 17 -14.00 -17.74 -1.51
C ASP A 17 -12.92 -18.29 -2.46
N TRP A 18 -11.66 -17.88 -2.22
CA TRP A 18 -10.59 -18.13 -3.19
C TRP A 18 -10.14 -19.59 -3.24
N MET A 19 -10.20 -20.35 -2.14
CA MET A 19 -9.81 -21.77 -2.15
C MET A 19 -10.80 -22.61 -2.97
N ALA A 20 -12.08 -22.27 -2.95
CA ALA A 20 -13.12 -22.90 -3.77
C ALA A 20 -12.92 -22.69 -5.28
N GLN A 21 -12.21 -21.62 -5.66
CA GLN A 21 -11.91 -21.24 -7.04
C GLN A 21 -10.59 -21.83 -7.56
N LEU A 22 -9.83 -22.52 -6.72
CA LEU A 22 -8.56 -23.11 -7.14
C LEU A 22 -8.78 -24.21 -8.20
N PRO A 23 -7.87 -24.35 -9.19
CA PRO A 23 -7.94 -25.40 -10.20
C PRO A 23 -8.01 -26.80 -9.59
N VAL A 24 -8.71 -27.73 -10.26
CA VAL A 24 -8.96 -29.10 -9.80
C VAL A 24 -7.66 -29.86 -9.56
N GLU A 25 -6.60 -29.54 -10.30
CA GLU A 25 -5.26 -30.10 -10.16
C GLU A 25 -4.68 -29.85 -8.76
N LEU A 26 -5.06 -28.74 -8.11
CA LEU A 26 -4.60 -28.40 -6.76
C LEU A 26 -5.47 -29.03 -5.67
N HIS A 27 -6.63 -29.60 -5.99
CA HIS A 27 -7.57 -30.11 -4.97
C HIS A 27 -7.00 -31.28 -4.17
N ASN A 28 -6.12 -32.09 -4.78
CA ASN A 28 -5.43 -33.21 -4.14
C ASN A 28 -4.04 -32.85 -3.59
N THR A 29 -3.58 -31.61 -3.80
CA THR A 29 -2.31 -31.14 -3.25
C THR A 29 -2.44 -31.01 -1.73
N PRO A 30 -1.49 -31.56 -0.95
CA PRO A 30 -1.49 -31.36 0.50
C PRO A 30 -1.49 -29.87 0.85
N LEU A 31 -2.31 -29.45 1.81
CA LEU A 31 -2.48 -28.02 2.12
C LEU A 31 -1.16 -27.35 2.56
N PHE A 32 -0.27 -28.09 3.23
CA PHE A 32 1.06 -27.60 3.62
C PHE A 32 2.04 -27.44 2.43
N ASN A 33 1.64 -27.83 1.22
CA ASN A 33 2.35 -27.55 -0.03
C ASN A 33 1.70 -26.40 -0.82
N LEU A 34 0.63 -25.78 -0.30
CA LEU A 34 0.00 -24.60 -0.90
C LEU A 34 0.53 -23.33 -0.23
N ALA A 35 0.61 -22.25 -1.00
CA ALA A 35 0.81 -20.92 -0.45
C ALA A 35 -0.53 -20.41 0.12
N ILE A 36 -0.57 -20.20 1.44
CA ILE A 36 -1.79 -19.80 2.16
C ILE A 36 -1.52 -18.47 2.86
N PRO A 37 -2.27 -17.39 2.57
CA PRO A 37 -2.12 -16.11 3.26
C PRO A 37 -2.46 -16.23 4.75
N GLY A 38 -1.63 -15.61 5.60
CA GLY A 38 -1.79 -15.60 7.04
C GLY A 38 -1.59 -14.22 7.65
N SER A 39 -2.23 -13.95 8.78
CA SER A 39 -2.01 -12.74 9.58
C SER A 39 -1.23 -13.06 10.85
N HIS A 40 -0.24 -12.21 11.15
CA HIS A 40 0.54 -12.25 12.38
C HIS A 40 -0.18 -11.47 13.47
N ASP A 41 -0.16 -11.97 14.71
CA ASP A 41 -0.84 -11.36 15.87
C ASP A 41 -2.25 -10.85 15.48
N SER A 42 -3.06 -11.77 14.96
CA SER A 42 -4.26 -11.48 14.17
C SER A 42 -5.30 -10.61 14.89
N MET A 43 -5.26 -10.61 16.22
CA MET A 43 -6.19 -9.90 17.10
C MET A 43 -5.67 -8.56 17.60
N SER A 44 -4.53 -8.10 17.09
CA SER A 44 -3.92 -6.83 17.50
C SER A 44 -4.70 -5.57 17.08
N TYR A 45 -5.75 -5.70 16.25
CA TYR A 45 -6.69 -4.60 15.96
C TYR A 45 -7.56 -4.23 17.18
N ASP A 46 -7.80 -5.18 18.09
CA ASP A 46 -8.74 -5.03 19.22
C ASP A 46 -8.04 -4.75 20.57
N LEU A 47 -6.82 -4.23 20.55
CA LEU A 47 -6.04 -3.98 21.77
C LEU A 47 -6.69 -2.89 22.64
N ASP A 48 -6.98 -3.27 23.88
CA ASP A 48 -7.56 -2.44 24.92
C ASP A 48 -6.50 -1.50 25.51
N ILE A 49 -6.60 -0.21 25.17
CA ILE A 49 -5.74 0.84 25.71
C ILE A 49 -5.84 1.00 27.24
N ASN A 50 -6.97 0.58 27.83
CA ASN A 50 -7.22 0.63 29.26
C ASN A 50 -6.74 -0.62 30.00
N SER A 51 -6.32 -1.66 29.27
CA SER A 51 -5.72 -2.84 29.87
C SER A 51 -4.32 -2.56 30.43
N SER A 52 -3.82 -3.48 31.26
CA SER A 52 -2.43 -3.42 31.73
C SER A 52 -1.48 -3.89 30.64
N ILE A 53 -0.26 -3.33 30.62
CA ILE A 53 0.80 -3.79 29.73
C ILE A 53 1.17 -5.22 30.14
N ILE A 54 1.08 -6.16 29.21
CA ILE A 54 1.49 -7.56 29.40
C ILE A 54 2.90 -7.80 28.89
N GLU A 55 3.33 -7.08 27.85
CA GLU A 55 4.68 -7.15 27.30
C GLU A 55 5.12 -5.79 26.73
N PRO A 56 6.42 -5.49 26.68
CA PRO A 56 7.52 -6.25 27.29
C PRO A 56 7.54 -6.13 28.83
N ASP A 57 8.11 -7.11 29.52
CA ASP A 57 8.11 -7.19 31.00
C ASP A 57 8.65 -5.92 31.69
N LYS A 58 9.66 -5.29 31.08
CA LYS A 58 10.27 -4.04 31.59
C LYS A 58 9.27 -2.89 31.70
N LEU A 59 8.23 -2.88 30.87
CA LEU A 59 7.22 -1.81 30.83
C LEU A 59 5.97 -2.13 31.66
N LYS A 60 5.82 -3.35 32.21
CA LYS A 60 4.67 -3.73 33.05
C LYS A 60 4.43 -2.76 34.21
N LYS A 61 5.51 -2.30 34.86
CA LYS A 61 5.44 -1.35 35.98
C LYS A 61 4.87 0.02 35.57
N LEU A 62 4.93 0.36 34.28
CA LEU A 62 4.42 1.61 33.72
C LEU A 62 2.95 1.49 33.26
N SER A 63 2.27 0.37 33.51
CA SER A 63 0.87 0.16 33.13
C SER A 63 -0.09 1.23 33.67
N LYS A 64 0.25 1.87 34.79
CA LYS A 64 -0.56 2.97 35.36
C LYS A 64 -0.43 4.27 34.58
N ILE A 65 0.58 4.40 33.71
CA ILE A 65 0.85 5.61 32.94
C ILE A 65 0.14 5.48 31.58
N TYR A 66 -0.86 6.33 31.36
CA TYR A 66 -1.65 6.30 30.12
C TYR A 66 -0.80 6.49 28.86
N CYS A 67 0.14 7.43 28.85
CA CYS A 67 1.00 7.66 27.68
C CYS A 67 1.90 6.45 27.36
N ALA A 68 2.37 5.71 28.37
CA ALA A 68 3.12 4.48 28.16
C ALA A 68 2.27 3.42 27.44
N ARG A 69 0.99 3.29 27.82
CA ARG A 69 0.04 2.40 27.13
C ARG A 69 -0.25 2.83 25.69
N LYS A 70 -0.34 4.14 25.42
CA LYS A 70 -0.53 4.69 24.07
C LYS A 70 0.64 4.33 23.15
N ILE A 71 1.87 4.41 23.65
CA ILE A 71 3.08 4.03 22.93
C ILE A 71 3.10 2.52 22.68
N VAL A 72 2.84 1.71 23.71
CA VAL A 72 2.81 0.24 23.58
C VAL A 72 1.74 -0.16 22.57
N ARG A 73 0.54 0.43 22.59
CA ARG A 73 -0.51 0.15 21.60
C ARG A 73 -0.04 0.42 20.18
N LYS A 74 0.56 1.58 19.91
CA LYS A 74 1.09 1.91 18.56
C LYS A 74 2.13 0.90 18.07
N TRP A 75 3.00 0.43 18.97
CA TRP A 75 3.99 -0.60 18.64
C TRP A 75 3.35 -1.99 18.45
N ALA A 76 2.28 -2.25 19.19
CA ALA A 76 1.67 -3.56 19.30
C ALA A 76 0.62 -3.87 18.21
N VAL A 77 0.04 -2.86 17.58
CA VAL A 77 -0.95 -3.06 16.51
C VAL A 77 -0.21 -3.55 15.26
N THR A 78 -0.57 -4.75 14.78
CA THR A 78 -0.05 -5.32 13.53
C THR A 78 -1.16 -5.55 12.50
N GLN A 79 -2.42 -5.49 12.92
CA GLN A 79 -3.61 -5.59 12.07
C GLN A 79 -4.53 -4.41 12.37
N GLU A 80 -5.14 -3.83 11.33
CA GLU A 80 -6.14 -2.76 11.45
C GLU A 80 -7.58 -3.29 11.33
N GLU A 81 -7.75 -4.42 10.64
CA GLU A 81 -9.06 -4.95 10.29
C GLU A 81 -9.52 -6.08 11.21
N THR A 82 -10.84 -6.19 11.38
CA THR A 82 -11.45 -7.24 12.21
C THR A 82 -11.18 -8.64 11.66
N ILE A 83 -11.31 -9.68 12.49
CA ILE A 83 -11.07 -11.07 12.09
C ILE A 83 -11.91 -11.48 10.88
N THR A 84 -13.17 -11.04 10.81
CA THR A 84 -14.10 -11.32 9.72
C THR A 84 -13.71 -10.59 8.43
N LYS A 85 -13.23 -9.36 8.53
CA LYS A 85 -12.69 -8.64 7.37
C LYS A 85 -11.38 -9.23 6.86
N GLN A 86 -10.51 -9.73 7.76
CA GLN A 86 -9.32 -10.48 7.37
C GLN A 86 -9.69 -11.76 6.60
N LEU A 87 -10.70 -12.51 7.07
CA LEU A 87 -11.23 -13.68 6.36
C LEU A 87 -11.79 -13.31 4.97
N ASP A 88 -12.53 -12.21 4.87
CA ASP A 88 -13.08 -11.70 3.60
C ASP A 88 -11.99 -11.22 2.63
N ALA A 89 -10.87 -10.73 3.15
CA ALA A 89 -9.68 -10.35 2.38
C ALA A 89 -8.83 -11.55 1.91
N GLY A 90 -9.20 -12.78 2.28
CA GLY A 90 -8.55 -14.02 1.83
C GLY A 90 -7.54 -14.62 2.82
N VAL A 91 -7.42 -14.07 4.03
CA VAL A 91 -6.58 -14.66 5.10
C VAL A 91 -7.17 -15.98 5.55
N ARG A 92 -6.32 -17.01 5.68
CA ARG A 92 -6.72 -18.36 6.09
C ARG A 92 -5.88 -18.95 7.20
N TYR A 93 -4.74 -18.34 7.54
CA TYR A 93 -3.95 -18.67 8.72
C TYR A 93 -3.99 -17.52 9.73
N PHE A 94 -4.28 -17.83 11.00
CA PHE A 94 -4.36 -16.82 12.07
C PHE A 94 -3.43 -17.18 13.22
N ASP A 95 -2.48 -16.29 13.53
CA ASP A 95 -1.63 -16.38 14.72
C ASP A 95 -2.35 -15.78 15.93
N LEU A 96 -2.84 -16.65 16.81
CA LEU A 96 -3.68 -16.32 17.96
C LEU A 96 -2.90 -16.52 19.26
N ARG A 97 -2.38 -15.43 19.82
CA ARG A 97 -1.69 -15.45 21.11
C ARG A 97 -2.68 -15.30 22.26
N ILE A 98 -2.67 -16.27 23.17
CA ILE A 98 -3.69 -16.40 24.22
C ILE A 98 -3.15 -15.93 25.57
N ALA A 99 -3.94 -15.15 26.31
CA ALA A 99 -3.61 -14.71 27.65
C ALA A 99 -4.80 -14.72 28.61
N ARG A 100 -4.49 -14.85 29.90
CA ARG A 100 -5.41 -14.61 31.01
C ARG A 100 -5.14 -13.22 31.59
N LYS A 101 -6.16 -12.36 31.65
CA LYS A 101 -6.07 -11.08 32.39
C LYS A 101 -5.92 -11.36 33.90
N PRO A 102 -5.07 -10.63 34.64
CA PRO A 102 -4.99 -10.73 36.09
C PRO A 102 -6.32 -10.28 36.73
N ASN A 103 -6.78 -11.01 37.75
CA ASN A 103 -7.95 -10.67 38.60
C ASN A 103 -9.30 -10.57 37.88
N ASP A 104 -9.45 -11.12 36.68
CA ASP A 104 -10.76 -11.14 36.05
C ASP A 104 -11.67 -12.18 36.74
N THR A 105 -12.93 -11.80 36.91
CA THR A 105 -13.91 -12.45 37.78
C THR A 105 -14.39 -13.79 37.23
N ASP A 106 -14.27 -13.99 35.92
CA ASP A 106 -14.63 -15.24 35.25
C ASP A 106 -13.43 -16.20 35.25
N PRO A 107 -13.50 -17.36 35.91
CA PRO A 107 -12.33 -18.22 36.11
C PRO A 107 -11.73 -18.77 34.80
N THR A 108 -12.52 -18.81 33.72
CA THR A 108 -12.15 -19.44 32.45
C THR A 108 -12.00 -18.47 31.28
N ARG A 109 -12.34 -17.19 31.48
CA ARG A 109 -12.26 -16.20 30.41
C ARG A 109 -10.83 -15.95 29.96
N LEU A 110 -10.63 -16.02 28.66
CA LEU A 110 -9.34 -15.81 28.01
C LEU A 110 -9.44 -14.65 27.02
N TYR A 111 -8.33 -13.96 26.81
CA TYR A 111 -8.19 -12.85 25.87
C TYR A 111 -7.05 -13.15 24.92
N PHE A 112 -6.98 -12.37 23.84
CA PHE A 112 -5.76 -12.30 23.06
C PHE A 112 -4.85 -11.23 23.62
N TYR A 113 -3.60 -11.25 23.20
CA TYR A 113 -2.67 -10.20 23.59
C TYR A 113 -1.57 -9.98 22.55
N HIS A 114 -1.12 -8.74 22.51
CA HIS A 114 0.17 -8.36 21.94
C HIS A 114 0.53 -7.00 22.57
N GLY A 115 1.51 -6.95 23.46
CA GLY A 115 1.83 -5.77 24.29
C GLY A 115 0.77 -5.39 25.34
N LEU A 116 -0.50 -5.32 24.93
CA LEU A 116 -1.73 -5.11 25.70
C LEU A 116 -2.66 -6.31 25.52
N TYR A 117 -3.74 -6.38 26.31
CA TYR A 117 -4.80 -7.38 26.13
C TYR A 117 -5.84 -6.87 25.14
N THR A 118 -6.62 -7.76 24.52
CA THR A 118 -7.79 -7.38 23.74
C THR A 118 -8.98 -6.98 24.62
N GLN A 119 -9.92 -6.23 24.03
CA GLN A 119 -11.21 -5.94 24.63
C GLN A 119 -12.10 -7.18 24.59
N THR A 120 -12.16 -7.84 23.44
CA THR A 120 -12.97 -9.03 23.15
C THR A 120 -12.27 -10.30 23.63
N ASP A 121 -13.05 -11.22 24.21
CA ASP A 121 -12.56 -12.51 24.69
C ASP A 121 -12.41 -13.54 23.54
N VAL A 122 -11.65 -14.59 23.82
CA VAL A 122 -11.30 -15.64 22.85
C VAL A 122 -12.53 -16.40 22.35
N GLU A 123 -13.49 -16.71 23.22
CA GLU A 123 -14.65 -17.52 22.84
C GLU A 123 -15.58 -16.75 21.89
N THR A 124 -15.76 -15.46 22.13
CA THR A 124 -16.53 -14.57 21.24
C THR A 124 -15.94 -14.54 19.83
N VAL A 125 -14.64 -14.32 19.70
CA VAL A 125 -13.96 -14.28 18.39
C VAL A 125 -13.99 -15.64 17.67
N LEU A 126 -13.82 -16.74 18.41
CA LEU A 126 -13.93 -18.07 17.82
C LEU A 126 -15.34 -18.35 17.29
N LYS A 127 -16.39 -17.85 17.95
CA LYS A 127 -17.78 -17.94 17.44
C LYS A 127 -17.95 -17.17 16.14
N GLU A 128 -17.38 -15.96 16.02
CA GLU A 128 -17.40 -15.21 14.75
C GLU A 128 -16.73 -15.98 13.61
N ILE A 129 -15.57 -16.61 13.89
CA ILE A 129 -14.87 -17.46 12.92
C ILE A 129 -15.73 -18.68 12.56
N ASN A 130 -16.39 -19.30 13.54
CA ASN A 130 -17.29 -20.42 13.31
C ASN A 130 -18.45 -20.04 12.36
N ASP A 131 -19.12 -18.92 12.62
CA ASP A 131 -20.24 -18.43 11.82
C ASP A 131 -19.80 -18.10 10.38
N TRP A 132 -18.58 -17.58 10.21
CA TRP A 132 -17.99 -17.38 8.90
C TRP A 132 -17.69 -18.72 8.21
N ALA A 133 -17.04 -19.66 8.91
CA ALA A 133 -16.70 -20.97 8.35
C ALA A 133 -17.93 -21.78 7.92
N GLU A 134 -19.07 -21.61 8.59
CA GLU A 134 -20.35 -22.22 8.20
C GLU A 134 -20.90 -21.69 6.87
N LYS A 135 -20.71 -20.39 6.61
CA LYS A 135 -21.11 -19.74 5.35
C LYS A 135 -20.15 -20.06 4.20
N HIS A 136 -18.92 -20.48 4.54
CA HIS A 136 -17.83 -20.71 3.59
C HIS A 136 -17.29 -22.16 3.70
N PRO A 137 -18.11 -23.19 3.42
CA PRO A 137 -17.74 -24.59 3.67
C PRO A 137 -16.59 -25.11 2.81
N LYS A 138 -16.25 -24.40 1.72
CA LYS A 138 -15.12 -24.75 0.83
C LYS A 138 -13.82 -24.00 1.17
N GLU A 139 -13.84 -23.12 2.15
CA GLU A 139 -12.66 -22.37 2.59
C GLU A 139 -12.08 -23.00 3.86
N ILE A 140 -10.78 -23.30 3.85
CA ILE A 140 -10.11 -23.96 4.99
C ILE A 140 -9.45 -22.91 5.88
N VAL A 141 -9.89 -22.81 7.12
CA VAL A 141 -9.35 -21.87 8.12
C VAL A 141 -8.39 -22.60 9.07
N ILE A 142 -7.20 -22.04 9.27
CA ILE A 142 -6.14 -22.56 10.13
C ILE A 142 -5.96 -21.60 11.32
N LEU A 143 -6.31 -22.07 12.52
CA LEU A 143 -6.21 -21.32 13.76
C LEU A 143 -4.98 -21.81 14.55
N ALA A 144 -3.98 -20.96 14.72
CA ALA A 144 -2.77 -21.30 15.47
C ALA A 144 -2.79 -20.63 16.85
N LEU A 145 -3.22 -21.38 17.86
CA LEU A 145 -3.26 -20.90 19.25
C LEU A 145 -1.93 -21.16 19.93
N SER A 146 -1.29 -20.10 20.40
CA SER A 146 0.07 -20.16 20.94
C SER A 146 0.32 -19.18 22.08
N ASN A 147 1.53 -19.24 22.65
CA ASN A 147 2.05 -18.25 23.59
C ASN A 147 1.15 -17.98 24.82
N PHE A 148 0.62 -19.05 25.44
CA PHE A 148 -0.30 -18.96 26.57
C PHE A 148 0.28 -18.21 27.79
N LYS A 149 -0.10 -16.94 27.99
CA LYS A 149 0.34 -16.09 29.13
C LYS A 149 -0.68 -16.06 30.27
N GLY A 150 -0.19 -16.00 31.50
CA GLY A 150 -1.06 -16.01 32.69
C GLY A 150 -1.68 -17.38 33.00
N PHE A 151 -1.17 -18.45 32.39
CA PHE A 151 -1.55 -19.83 32.69
C PHE A 151 -0.69 -20.34 33.86
N ASP A 152 -1.03 -19.91 35.07
CA ASP A 152 -0.30 -20.29 36.29
C ASP A 152 -0.40 -21.80 36.57
N LYS A 153 0.63 -22.38 37.19
CA LYS A 153 0.75 -23.84 37.42
C LYS A 153 -0.51 -24.49 38.03
N LYS A 154 -1.25 -23.77 38.89
CA LYS A 154 -2.44 -24.30 39.57
C LYS A 154 -3.68 -24.40 38.67
N ILE A 155 -3.82 -23.50 37.69
CA ILE A 155 -5.02 -23.39 36.83
C ILE A 155 -4.72 -23.71 35.36
N LYS A 156 -3.45 -23.90 35.01
CA LYS A 156 -2.97 -24.11 33.64
C LYS A 156 -3.70 -25.24 32.92
N GLU A 157 -3.78 -26.42 33.53
CA GLU A 157 -4.45 -27.58 32.92
C GLU A 157 -5.95 -27.34 32.75
N GLN A 158 -6.59 -26.73 33.75
CA GLN A 158 -8.00 -26.37 33.69
C GLN A 158 -8.29 -25.42 32.52
N LEU A 159 -7.47 -24.37 32.34
CA LEU A 159 -7.64 -23.41 31.24
C LEU A 159 -7.41 -24.04 29.87
N HIS A 160 -6.39 -24.90 29.73
CA HIS A 160 -6.16 -25.63 28.48
C HIS A 160 -7.31 -26.59 28.17
N ASN A 161 -7.77 -27.37 29.15
CA ASN A 161 -8.88 -28.30 28.98
C ASN A 161 -10.17 -27.56 28.64
N HIS A 162 -10.45 -26.43 29.30
CA HIS A 162 -11.59 -25.57 29.00
C HIS A 162 -11.56 -25.10 27.54
N LEU A 163 -10.46 -24.46 27.12
CA LEU A 163 -10.36 -23.90 25.77
C LEU A 163 -10.42 -25.00 24.69
N ILE A 164 -9.76 -26.13 24.90
CA ILE A 164 -9.79 -27.27 23.97
C ILE A 164 -11.21 -27.83 23.86
N ASN A 165 -11.91 -28.03 24.99
CA ASN A 165 -13.28 -28.53 24.98
C ASN A 165 -14.25 -27.54 24.33
N PHE A 166 -14.06 -26.24 24.56
CA PHE A 166 -14.82 -25.18 23.89
C PHE A 166 -14.62 -25.25 22.37
N ILE A 167 -13.37 -25.29 21.89
CA ILE A 167 -13.03 -25.39 20.45
C ILE A 167 -13.67 -26.64 19.83
N LYS A 168 -13.55 -27.79 20.49
CA LYS A 168 -14.14 -29.05 20.02
C LYS A 168 -15.66 -28.97 19.93
N THR A 169 -16.31 -28.35 20.91
CA THR A 169 -17.76 -28.20 20.93
C THR A 169 -18.23 -27.23 19.86
N LEU A 170 -17.55 -26.09 19.71
CA LEU A 170 -17.92 -25.03 18.79
C LEU A 170 -17.77 -25.47 17.32
N PHE A 171 -16.59 -25.95 16.94
CA PHE A 171 -16.34 -26.31 15.54
C PHE A 171 -16.85 -27.71 15.21
N GLY A 172 -16.87 -28.63 16.19
CA GLY A 172 -17.46 -29.96 16.06
C GLY A 172 -16.95 -30.72 14.84
N ALA A 173 -17.88 -31.14 13.98
CA ALA A 173 -17.59 -31.89 12.76
C ALA A 173 -16.71 -31.11 11.75
N LYS A 174 -16.59 -29.79 11.87
CA LYS A 174 -15.77 -28.95 10.97
C LYS A 174 -14.26 -29.13 11.22
N LEU A 175 -13.85 -29.65 12.37
CA LEU A 175 -12.45 -29.84 12.72
C LEU A 175 -11.79 -30.93 11.89
N PHE A 176 -10.61 -30.66 11.32
CA PHE A 176 -9.86 -31.65 10.55
C PHE A 176 -8.92 -32.48 11.42
N LEU A 177 -8.96 -33.81 11.29
CA LEU A 177 -8.20 -34.75 12.13
C LEU A 177 -6.71 -34.81 11.74
N ARG A 178 -5.82 -34.73 12.74
CA ARG A 178 -4.36 -34.67 12.54
C ARG A 178 -3.72 -35.93 11.94
N MET A 179 -4.41 -37.07 12.04
CA MET A 179 -3.91 -38.36 11.52
C MET A 179 -3.97 -38.45 9.99
N ASN A 180 -4.65 -37.49 9.35
CA ASN A 180 -4.85 -37.45 7.92
C ASN A 180 -4.05 -36.32 7.27
N ILE A 181 -3.63 -36.54 6.02
CA ILE A 181 -3.06 -35.47 5.20
C ILE A 181 -4.21 -34.57 4.72
N PRO A 182 -4.20 -33.26 5.03
CA PRO A 182 -5.24 -32.34 4.61
C PRO A 182 -5.01 -31.97 3.15
N THR A 183 -6.04 -32.13 2.34
CA THR A 183 -6.14 -31.65 0.95
C THR A 183 -7.48 -30.95 0.82
N LEU A 184 -7.64 -30.01 -0.11
CA LEU A 184 -8.92 -29.33 -0.31
C LEU A 184 -10.05 -30.33 -0.55
N LYS A 185 -9.82 -31.30 -1.46
CA LYS A 185 -10.79 -32.35 -1.78
C LYS A 185 -11.22 -33.12 -0.54
N ARG A 186 -10.26 -33.62 0.26
CA ARG A 186 -10.56 -34.42 1.45
C ARG A 186 -11.31 -33.61 2.50
N CYS A 187 -10.91 -32.36 2.72
CA CYS A 187 -11.60 -31.46 3.62
C CYS A 187 -13.07 -31.29 3.21
N TRP A 188 -13.33 -30.98 1.94
CA TRP A 188 -14.68 -30.79 1.41
C TRP A 188 -15.52 -32.08 1.45
N ASP A 189 -14.97 -33.21 1.02
CA ASP A 189 -15.64 -34.51 1.03
C ASP A 189 -16.07 -34.92 2.45
N GLN A 190 -15.32 -34.49 3.47
CA GLN A 190 -15.60 -34.79 4.87
C GLN A 190 -16.43 -33.70 5.59
N GLY A 191 -16.77 -32.60 4.91
CA GLY A 191 -17.42 -31.45 5.53
C GLY A 191 -16.58 -30.78 6.62
N ARG A 192 -15.25 -30.86 6.50
CA ARG A 192 -14.27 -30.34 7.46
C ARG A 192 -13.54 -29.15 6.87
N ASN A 193 -13.61 -28.00 7.50
CA ASN A 193 -13.01 -26.78 7.00
C ASN A 193 -12.26 -25.95 8.05
N VAL A 194 -12.01 -26.50 9.23
CA VAL A 194 -11.23 -25.84 10.29
C VAL A 194 -10.09 -26.73 10.76
N ILE A 195 -8.87 -26.20 10.79
CA ILE A 195 -7.68 -26.82 11.37
C ILE A 195 -7.25 -26.00 12.58
N VAL A 196 -7.07 -26.66 13.73
CA VAL A 196 -6.63 -25.99 14.95
C VAL A 196 -5.27 -26.52 15.36
N SER A 197 -4.25 -25.67 15.30
CA SER A 197 -2.92 -25.88 15.87
C SER A 197 -2.88 -25.30 17.29
N TYR A 198 -2.30 -26.05 18.22
CA TYR A 198 -2.28 -25.66 19.64
C TYR A 198 -0.89 -25.91 20.26
N ASP A 199 -0.26 -24.86 20.79
CA ASP A 199 1.08 -24.88 21.39
C ASP A 199 1.09 -25.36 22.85
N TYR A 200 0.46 -26.51 23.10
CA TYR A 200 0.49 -27.21 24.37
C TYR A 200 0.31 -28.71 24.08
N PRO A 201 1.12 -29.59 24.69
CA PRO A 201 1.06 -31.02 24.44
C PRO A 201 -0.22 -31.63 25.03
N ALA A 202 -1.33 -31.50 24.30
CA ALA A 202 -2.58 -32.18 24.57
C ALA A 202 -2.67 -33.41 23.66
N ASN A 203 -1.70 -34.32 23.83
CA ASN A 203 -1.45 -35.46 22.93
C ASN A 203 -2.66 -36.42 22.76
N GLN A 204 -3.71 -36.24 23.55
CA GLN A 204 -4.92 -37.06 23.61
C GLN A 204 -6.03 -36.63 22.63
N HIS A 205 -5.90 -35.48 21.94
CA HIS A 205 -6.97 -34.98 21.06
C HIS A 205 -6.62 -35.14 19.57
N PRO A 206 -7.28 -36.07 18.84
CA PRO A 206 -7.02 -36.29 17.41
C PRO A 206 -7.42 -35.11 16.52
N GLU A 207 -8.32 -34.24 16.99
CA GLU A 207 -8.79 -33.03 16.30
C GLU A 207 -7.83 -31.84 16.43
N ILE A 208 -6.86 -31.91 17.36
CA ILE A 208 -5.97 -30.81 17.69
C ILE A 208 -4.56 -31.10 17.17
N TRP A 209 -4.09 -30.21 16.30
CA TRP A 209 -2.77 -30.28 15.68
C TRP A 209 -1.70 -29.74 16.63
N GLY A 210 -0.51 -30.31 16.55
CA GLY A 210 0.65 -29.78 17.27
C GLY A 210 1.08 -28.41 16.73
N LYS A 211 1.92 -27.73 17.50
CA LYS A 211 2.44 -26.39 17.16
C LYS A 211 2.99 -26.33 15.74
N ILE A 212 2.42 -25.44 14.93
CA ILE A 212 2.98 -25.06 13.63
C ILE A 212 4.27 -24.25 13.85
N LYS A 213 5.34 -24.63 13.16
CA LYS A 213 6.62 -23.91 13.25
C LYS A 213 6.50 -22.55 12.58
N TYR A 214 6.93 -21.52 13.31
CA TYR A 214 6.93 -20.14 12.83
C TYR A 214 8.37 -19.68 12.61
N TYR A 215 8.73 -19.38 11.37
CA TYR A 215 10.03 -18.88 10.97
C TYR A 215 9.91 -17.40 10.61
N TYR A 216 10.83 -16.57 11.09
CA TYR A 216 10.89 -15.16 10.76
C TYR A 216 12.33 -14.65 10.89
N GLY A 217 12.69 -13.67 10.09
CA GLY A 217 13.99 -13.02 10.19
C GLY A 217 14.04 -12.12 11.41
N LYS A 218 14.84 -12.47 12.43
CA LYS A 218 15.09 -11.61 13.60
C LYS A 218 16.06 -10.46 13.23
N SER A 219 15.68 -9.66 12.25
CA SER A 219 16.49 -8.57 11.72
C SER A 219 15.63 -7.45 11.14
N MET A 220 16.16 -6.23 11.19
CA MET A 220 15.63 -5.09 10.44
C MET A 220 16.23 -4.99 9.03
N ASP A 221 17.20 -5.85 8.70
CA ASP A 221 17.89 -5.90 7.42
C ASP A 221 17.09 -6.81 6.45
N PRO A 222 16.49 -6.25 5.38
CA PRO A 222 15.67 -7.01 4.44
C PRO A 222 16.41 -8.18 3.80
N ALA A 223 17.71 -8.03 3.50
CA ALA A 223 18.51 -9.08 2.88
C ALA A 223 18.70 -10.27 3.83
N LYS A 224 18.82 -10.02 5.14
CA LYS A 224 18.87 -11.09 6.15
C LYS A 224 17.53 -11.77 6.34
N VAL A 225 16.44 -11.01 6.30
CA VAL A 225 15.07 -11.58 6.37
C VAL A 225 14.84 -12.47 5.15
N GLU A 226 15.14 -11.99 3.95
CA GLU A 226 15.02 -12.74 2.71
C GLU A 226 15.88 -14.00 2.73
N SER A 227 17.17 -13.88 3.06
CA SER A 227 18.09 -15.01 3.13
C SER A 227 17.59 -16.13 4.07
N GLU A 228 17.09 -15.76 5.25
CA GLU A 228 16.58 -16.73 6.22
C GLU A 228 15.28 -17.39 5.76
N LEU A 229 14.36 -16.63 5.15
CA LEU A 229 13.10 -17.16 4.64
C LEU A 229 13.31 -18.06 3.42
N CYS A 230 14.18 -17.67 2.48
CA CYS A 230 14.59 -18.50 1.34
C CYS A 230 15.21 -19.81 1.81
N ARG A 231 16.11 -19.76 2.80
CA ARG A 231 16.68 -20.96 3.43
C ARG A 231 15.60 -21.89 3.97
N VAL A 232 14.55 -21.37 4.62
CA VAL A 232 13.44 -22.16 5.16
C VAL A 232 12.58 -22.78 4.05
N LEU A 233 12.39 -22.08 2.93
CA LEU A 233 11.65 -22.58 1.77
C LEU A 233 12.42 -23.67 1.02
N GLU A 234 13.74 -23.55 0.92
CA GLU A 234 14.61 -24.47 0.19
C GLU A 234 15.01 -25.71 1.02
N THR A 235 14.99 -25.62 2.35
CA THR A 235 15.38 -26.74 3.22
C THR A 235 14.41 -27.91 3.05
N PRO A 236 14.88 -29.08 2.54
CA PRO A 236 14.04 -30.27 2.41
C PRO A 236 13.56 -30.75 3.78
N ARG A 237 12.30 -31.17 3.86
CA ARG A 237 11.71 -31.61 5.13
C ARG A 237 11.38 -33.09 5.07
N PRO A 238 11.93 -33.91 5.98
CA PRO A 238 11.71 -35.35 5.97
C PRO A 238 10.26 -35.71 6.30
N ASN A 239 9.57 -34.88 7.09
CA ASN A 239 8.15 -35.01 7.40
C ASN A 239 7.42 -33.74 6.94
N PRO A 240 6.51 -33.82 5.96
CA PRO A 240 5.80 -32.66 5.48
C PRO A 240 4.78 -32.19 6.52
N SER A 241 4.86 -30.91 6.88
CA SER A 241 4.01 -30.27 7.89
C SER A 241 3.80 -28.80 7.57
N PHE A 242 2.73 -28.22 8.10
CA PHE A 242 2.54 -26.77 8.06
C PHE A 242 3.74 -26.03 8.69
N PHE A 243 4.01 -24.87 8.14
CA PHE A 243 4.97 -23.90 8.66
C PHE A 243 4.55 -22.50 8.22
N VAL A 244 5.10 -21.51 8.89
CA VAL A 244 4.89 -20.10 8.56
C VAL A 244 6.23 -19.45 8.29
N CYS A 245 6.28 -18.64 7.24
CA CYS A 245 7.34 -17.68 6.96
C CYS A 245 6.78 -16.28 7.21
N GLY A 246 7.06 -15.70 8.37
CA GLY A 246 6.62 -14.36 8.74
C GLY A 246 7.58 -13.31 8.22
N LEU A 247 7.04 -12.27 7.59
CA LEU A 247 7.79 -11.07 7.14
C LEU A 247 7.94 -10.01 8.24
N ASN A 248 7.65 -10.36 9.49
CA ASN A 248 7.56 -9.39 10.57
C ASN A 248 8.95 -8.87 10.95
N LEU A 249 9.12 -7.55 10.93
CA LEU A 249 10.33 -6.89 11.40
C LEU A 249 10.28 -6.78 12.93
N THR A 250 11.24 -7.42 13.61
CA THR A 250 11.37 -7.29 15.06
C THR A 250 12.43 -6.25 15.43
N LEU A 251 12.05 -5.27 16.24
CA LEU A 251 12.98 -4.32 16.86
C LEU A 251 14.00 -5.08 17.75
N PRO A 252 15.22 -4.54 17.95
CA PRO A 252 16.21 -5.16 18.83
C PRO A 252 15.70 -5.29 20.28
N ASP A 253 15.96 -6.43 20.93
CA ASP A 253 15.59 -6.68 22.34
C ASP A 253 16.44 -5.90 23.38
N ASP A 254 17.26 -4.95 22.92
CA ASP A 254 18.22 -4.22 23.75
C ASP A 254 17.82 -2.76 24.00
N ALA A 255 18.66 -2.01 24.72
CA ALA A 255 18.40 -0.63 25.10
C ALA A 255 18.18 0.31 23.89
N ARG A 256 18.52 -0.09 22.65
CA ARG A 256 18.24 0.68 21.45
C ARG A 256 16.74 0.79 21.17
N ILE A 257 15.91 -0.11 21.71
CA ILE A 257 14.44 0.02 21.64
C ILE A 257 13.96 1.33 22.27
N LEU A 258 14.62 1.79 23.35
CA LEU A 258 14.31 3.09 23.98
C LEU A 258 14.59 4.26 23.04
N LYS A 259 15.55 4.17 22.12
CA LYS A 259 15.83 5.23 21.14
C LYS A 259 14.69 5.41 20.14
N TYR A 260 14.00 4.32 19.79
CA TYR A 260 12.80 4.36 18.93
C TYR A 260 11.55 4.77 19.73
N ILE A 261 11.41 4.26 20.96
CA ILE A 261 10.33 4.64 21.89
C ILE A 261 10.39 6.13 22.25
N LEU A 262 11.58 6.68 22.53
CA LEU A 262 11.77 8.08 22.91
C LEU A 262 11.67 9.04 21.72
N ARG A 263 12.04 8.62 20.51
CA ARG A 263 11.73 9.39 19.27
C ARG A 263 10.24 9.60 19.08
N LEU A 264 9.39 8.67 19.54
CA LEU A 264 7.94 8.82 19.56
C LEU A 264 7.42 9.68 20.73
N CYS A 265 8.25 9.99 21.74
CA CYS A 265 7.91 10.91 22.82
C CYS A 265 8.20 12.38 22.48
N ASP A 266 9.08 12.66 21.50
CA ASP A 266 9.38 14.03 21.05
C ASP A 266 8.20 14.70 20.31
N SER A 267 7.13 13.95 20.00
CA SER A 267 5.89 14.48 19.41
C SER A 267 4.92 15.13 20.43
N ASP A 268 5.21 15.10 21.74
CA ASP A 268 4.35 15.66 22.80
C ASP A 268 5.07 16.78 23.61
N LYS A 269 5.55 17.82 22.94
CA LYS A 269 5.91 19.11 23.60
C LYS A 269 5.08 20.27 23.07
N SER A 270 3.78 20.22 23.32
CA SER A 270 2.89 21.38 23.31
C SER A 270 2.68 21.89 24.74
N ALA A 271 3.73 22.43 25.36
CA ALA A 271 3.64 23.30 26.54
C ALA A 271 5.05 23.74 26.93
N LEU A 272 5.44 24.94 26.50
CA LEU A 272 6.31 25.90 27.18
C LEU A 272 6.65 27.00 26.16
N LEU A 273 5.70 27.91 25.99
CA LEU A 273 5.95 29.23 25.44
C LEU A 273 6.66 30.06 26.52
N HIS A 274 7.86 30.53 26.23
CA HIS A 274 8.20 31.95 26.45
C HIS A 274 9.28 32.39 25.45
N PRO A 275 9.12 33.57 24.83
CA PRO A 275 10.04 34.06 23.81
C PRO A 275 11.18 34.84 24.48
N GLN A 276 12.41 34.68 24.01
CA GLN A 276 13.39 35.77 24.08
C GLN A 276 14.18 35.90 22.78
N PRO A 277 14.53 37.15 22.41
CA PRO A 277 15.09 37.47 21.10
C PRO A 277 16.60 37.34 21.14
N ALA A 278 17.18 36.73 20.11
CA ALA A 278 18.60 36.88 19.82
C ALA A 278 18.74 37.26 18.34
N CYS A 279 18.84 38.57 18.10
CA CYS A 279 19.55 39.11 16.95
C CYS A 279 20.94 38.49 16.92
N TYR A 280 21.41 37.93 15.79
CA TYR A 280 22.81 38.05 15.38
C TYR A 280 22.95 37.77 13.87
N HIS A 281 23.44 38.83 13.21
CA HIS A 281 24.12 38.94 11.93
C HIS A 281 24.37 37.69 11.05
N SER A 282 23.96 37.80 9.79
CA SER A 282 24.66 37.19 8.64
C SER A 282 26.15 37.56 8.65
N PRO A 283 27.00 36.65 8.16
CA PRO A 283 27.52 36.91 6.83
C PRO A 283 27.44 35.69 5.90
N SER A 284 27.13 36.03 4.66
CA SER A 284 27.36 35.27 3.44
C SER A 284 28.70 34.55 3.42
N VAL A 285 28.67 33.23 3.24
CA VAL A 285 29.78 32.45 2.67
C VAL A 285 29.21 31.56 1.59
N PHE A 286 29.41 31.98 0.35
CA PHE A 286 29.40 31.08 -0.80
C PHE A 286 30.49 30.02 -0.57
N MET A 287 30.09 28.76 -0.41
CA MET A 287 31.04 27.64 -0.47
C MET A 287 30.78 26.88 -1.76
N SER A 288 31.56 27.23 -2.77
CA SER A 288 31.80 26.44 -3.97
C SER A 288 32.33 25.07 -3.55
N MET A 289 31.63 23.99 -3.89
CA MET A 289 32.19 22.63 -3.80
C MET A 289 32.74 22.24 -5.17
N ALA A 290 34.06 22.08 -5.22
CA ALA A 290 34.80 21.55 -6.35
C ALA A 290 34.50 20.04 -6.56
N PRO A 291 34.66 19.51 -7.79
CA PRO A 291 34.28 18.16 -8.16
C PRO A 291 35.37 17.17 -7.74
N GLY A 292 35.00 16.07 -7.11
CA GLY A 292 35.97 15.04 -6.71
C GLY A 292 35.32 13.90 -5.94
N GLY A 293 34.71 12.98 -6.68
CA GLY A 293 34.22 11.69 -6.18
C GLY A 293 33.83 10.83 -7.37
N GLU A 294 34.66 9.84 -7.67
CA GLU A 294 34.45 8.86 -8.75
C GLU A 294 33.12 8.11 -8.51
N GLY A 295 32.17 8.29 -9.42
CA GLY A 295 30.89 7.59 -9.41
C GLY A 295 31.01 6.13 -9.86
N PRO A 296 30.00 5.29 -9.56
CA PRO A 296 29.95 3.91 -10.03
C PRO A 296 29.92 3.89 -11.57
N SER A 297 30.58 2.89 -12.16
CA SER A 297 30.81 2.74 -13.60
C SER A 297 29.58 3.06 -14.46
N SER A 298 29.63 4.14 -15.24
CA SER A 298 28.61 4.47 -16.22
C SER A 298 28.78 3.60 -17.46
N THR A 299 28.01 2.50 -17.53
CA THR A 299 27.68 1.93 -18.83
C THR A 299 26.98 3.01 -19.66
N PRO A 300 27.43 3.34 -20.88
CA PRO A 300 26.77 4.34 -21.69
C PRO A 300 25.32 3.90 -21.98
N HIS A 301 24.36 4.74 -21.58
CA HIS A 301 22.95 4.50 -21.88
C HIS A 301 22.74 4.58 -23.40
N ARG A 302 22.05 3.59 -23.97
CA ARG A 302 21.79 3.50 -25.41
C ARG A 302 20.92 4.65 -25.92
N HIS A 303 20.00 5.11 -25.09
CA HIS A 303 19.09 6.22 -25.35
C HIS A 303 19.15 7.23 -24.19
N THR A 304 19.01 8.51 -24.51
CA THR A 304 18.81 9.58 -23.52
C THR A 304 17.88 10.61 -24.14
N ASN A 305 16.74 10.86 -23.50
CA ASN A 305 15.73 11.83 -23.94
C ASN A 305 15.73 13.08 -23.03
N ARG A 306 14.75 13.96 -23.23
CA ARG A 306 14.70 15.28 -22.56
C ARG A 306 14.41 15.18 -21.07
N LEU A 307 13.82 14.08 -20.59
CA LEU A 307 13.51 13.89 -19.18
C LEU A 307 14.76 13.80 -18.30
N ALA A 308 15.95 13.58 -18.87
CA ALA A 308 17.23 13.62 -18.17
C ALA A 308 17.53 14.98 -17.49
N LYS A 309 16.77 16.04 -17.82
CA LYS A 309 16.88 17.38 -17.24
C LYS A 309 15.82 17.70 -16.18
N GLU A 310 14.87 16.78 -15.97
CA GLU A 310 13.78 16.97 -15.01
C GLU A 310 14.27 16.74 -13.57
N ARG A 311 13.49 17.25 -12.61
CA ARG A 311 13.77 17.06 -11.17
C ARG A 311 13.00 15.90 -10.57
N SER A 312 11.83 15.58 -11.12
CA SER A 312 11.03 14.44 -10.67
C SER A 312 11.84 13.15 -10.80
N PRO A 313 12.03 12.39 -9.70
CA PRO A 313 12.62 11.05 -9.76
C PRO A 313 11.83 10.11 -10.68
N TYR A 314 10.50 10.27 -10.72
CA TYR A 314 9.64 9.50 -11.60
C TYR A 314 9.93 9.79 -13.08
N LEU A 315 10.08 11.05 -13.48
CA LEU A 315 10.42 11.40 -14.86
C LEU A 315 11.84 10.97 -15.22
N LEU A 316 12.80 11.13 -14.30
CA LEU A 316 14.19 10.70 -14.49
C LEU A 316 14.32 9.19 -14.73
N GLN A 317 13.45 8.37 -14.11
CA GLN A 317 13.41 6.93 -14.37
C GLN A 317 13.16 6.61 -15.86
N HIS A 318 12.43 7.48 -16.57
CA HIS A 318 12.12 7.31 -18.00
C HIS A 318 13.13 7.98 -18.94
N ALA A 319 14.19 8.60 -18.42
CA ALA A 319 15.14 9.41 -19.19
C ALA A 319 15.92 8.60 -20.24
N HIS A 320 16.01 7.29 -20.06
CA HIS A 320 16.80 6.39 -20.92
C HIS A 320 15.97 5.39 -21.72
N ASN A 321 14.65 5.59 -21.76
CA ASN A 321 13.75 4.76 -22.55
C ASN A 321 13.98 5.04 -24.05
N PRO A 322 13.78 4.04 -24.94
CA PRO A 322 13.81 4.25 -26.39
C PRO A 322 12.73 5.22 -26.89
N VAL A 323 11.69 5.48 -26.10
CA VAL A 323 10.70 6.52 -26.38
C VAL A 323 11.34 7.91 -26.18
N ASP A 324 11.23 8.75 -27.21
CA ASP A 324 11.63 10.17 -27.20
C ASP A 324 10.65 11.02 -26.37
N TRP A 325 10.74 10.88 -25.05
CA TRP A 325 9.88 11.60 -24.12
C TRP A 325 10.19 13.09 -24.03
N TYR A 326 9.12 13.87 -23.97
CA TYR A 326 9.09 15.27 -23.58
C TYR A 326 8.43 15.45 -22.21
N PRO A 327 8.88 16.41 -21.39
CA PRO A 327 8.07 16.90 -20.29
C PRO A 327 6.85 17.67 -20.81
N TRP A 328 5.84 17.86 -19.97
CA TRP A 328 4.69 18.70 -20.31
C TRP A 328 5.11 20.17 -20.48
N GLY A 329 5.03 20.70 -21.70
CA GLY A 329 5.41 22.07 -21.96
C GLY A 329 5.31 22.50 -23.43
N GLN A 330 5.54 23.78 -23.67
CA GLN A 330 5.35 24.42 -24.98
C GLN A 330 6.19 23.76 -26.08
N ASP A 331 7.42 23.34 -25.78
CA ASP A 331 8.31 22.65 -26.72
C ASP A 331 7.66 21.40 -27.34
N ALA A 332 6.93 20.62 -26.54
CA ALA A 332 6.23 19.43 -27.02
C ALA A 332 5.01 19.80 -27.87
N PHE A 333 4.28 20.84 -27.45
CA PHE A 333 3.08 21.30 -28.16
C PHE A 333 3.42 21.91 -29.51
N ASP A 334 4.48 22.73 -29.56
CA ASP A 334 4.97 23.32 -30.79
C ASP A 334 5.48 22.25 -31.75
N LYS A 335 6.20 21.23 -31.24
CA LYS A 335 6.58 20.08 -32.07
C LYS A 335 5.36 19.35 -32.64
N ALA A 336 4.34 19.09 -31.82
CA ALA A 336 3.14 18.40 -32.27
C ALA A 336 2.41 19.18 -33.37
N LYS A 337 2.36 20.51 -33.25
CA LYS A 337 1.77 21.40 -34.26
C LYS A 337 2.61 21.49 -35.53
N ASN A 338 3.92 21.65 -35.40
CA ASN A 338 4.83 21.80 -36.52
C ASN A 338 4.98 20.51 -37.34
N GLU A 339 4.96 19.36 -36.68
CA GLU A 339 5.03 18.04 -37.34
C GLU A 339 3.65 17.48 -37.67
N ASP A 340 2.57 18.15 -37.27
CA ASP A 340 1.18 17.73 -37.44
C ASP A 340 0.92 16.30 -36.91
N LYS A 341 1.53 15.98 -35.77
CA LYS A 341 1.47 14.67 -35.12
C LYS A 341 0.56 14.68 -33.90
N PRO A 342 -0.21 13.61 -33.65
CA PRO A 342 -0.94 13.48 -32.40
C PRO A 342 0.03 13.34 -31.22
N ILE A 343 -0.43 13.76 -30.04
CA ILE A 343 0.32 13.66 -28.80
C ILE A 343 -0.07 12.37 -28.09
N PHE A 344 0.91 11.60 -27.64
CA PHE A 344 0.71 10.53 -26.67
C PHE A 344 1.07 11.03 -25.28
N LEU A 345 0.06 11.28 -24.44
CA LEU A 345 0.21 11.72 -23.07
C LEU A 345 0.19 10.51 -22.12
N SER A 346 1.29 10.28 -21.40
CA SER A 346 1.40 9.25 -20.37
C SER A 346 1.61 9.88 -18.98
N VAL A 347 0.59 9.80 -18.13
CA VAL A 347 0.63 10.32 -16.75
C VAL A 347 0.79 9.17 -15.75
N GLY A 348 1.70 9.34 -14.79
CA GLY A 348 1.92 8.39 -13.69
C GLY A 348 2.58 9.07 -12.50
N TYR A 349 3.08 8.27 -11.55
CA TYR A 349 3.77 8.74 -10.34
C TYR A 349 4.67 7.63 -9.78
N SER A 350 5.60 8.01 -8.91
CA SER A 350 6.71 7.16 -8.42
C SER A 350 6.26 5.85 -7.74
N THR A 351 5.13 5.84 -7.04
CA THR A 351 4.61 4.67 -6.30
C THR A 351 3.53 3.89 -7.06
N CYS A 352 3.33 4.19 -8.34
CA CYS A 352 2.35 3.53 -9.19
C CYS A 352 2.85 2.16 -9.71
N HIS A 353 2.34 1.06 -9.17
CA HIS A 353 2.73 -0.29 -9.61
C HIS A 353 2.57 -0.51 -11.12
N TRP A 354 1.37 -0.23 -11.67
CA TRP A 354 1.10 -0.46 -13.09
C TRP A 354 1.88 0.47 -14.02
N CYS A 355 2.32 1.63 -13.53
CA CYS A 355 3.18 2.52 -14.30
C CYS A 355 4.55 1.88 -14.51
N HIS A 356 5.12 1.27 -13.46
CA HIS A 356 6.36 0.50 -13.54
C HIS A 356 6.23 -0.79 -14.36
N VAL A 357 5.05 -1.39 -14.38
CA VAL A 357 4.79 -2.56 -15.25
C VAL A 357 4.76 -2.13 -16.71
N MET A 358 4.00 -1.08 -17.05
CA MET A 358 3.90 -0.59 -18.44
C MET A 358 5.23 -0.03 -18.95
N GLU A 359 6.02 0.57 -18.06
CA GLU A 359 7.37 1.04 -18.37
C GLU A 359 8.28 -0.11 -18.83
N ARG A 360 8.49 -1.11 -17.97
CA ARG A 360 9.30 -2.29 -18.26
C ARG A 360 8.80 -3.12 -19.45
N GLU A 361 7.49 -3.29 -19.55
CA GLU A 361 6.92 -4.17 -20.59
C GLU A 361 6.78 -3.49 -21.95
N SER A 362 6.62 -2.15 -21.98
CA SER A 362 6.28 -1.42 -23.20
C SER A 362 7.19 -0.24 -23.50
N PHE A 363 7.51 0.61 -22.53
CA PHE A 363 8.30 1.81 -22.81
C PHE A 363 9.81 1.55 -22.89
N GLU A 364 10.30 0.44 -22.35
CA GLU A 364 11.69 -0.05 -22.55
C GLU A 364 11.85 -0.89 -23.84
N ASP A 365 10.74 -1.31 -24.47
CA ASP A 365 10.78 -2.12 -25.69
C ASP A 365 11.14 -1.25 -26.91
N GLU A 366 12.18 -1.64 -27.64
CA GLU A 366 12.71 -0.88 -28.80
C GLU A 366 11.70 -0.77 -29.95
N GLU A 367 10.86 -1.78 -30.17
CA GLU A 367 9.88 -1.74 -31.25
C GLU A 367 8.76 -0.76 -30.92
N ILE A 368 8.20 -0.85 -29.71
CA ILE A 368 7.17 0.06 -29.22
C ILE A 368 7.74 1.49 -29.11
N GLY A 369 8.96 1.63 -28.59
CA GLY A 369 9.67 2.91 -28.49
C GLY A 369 9.76 3.62 -29.84
N ARG A 370 10.21 2.89 -30.88
CA ARG A 370 10.25 3.42 -32.25
C ARG A 370 8.87 3.78 -32.78
N ILE A 371 7.86 2.92 -32.62
CA ILE A 371 6.48 3.21 -33.07
C ILE A 371 5.98 4.51 -32.42
N LEU A 372 6.21 4.68 -31.11
CA LEU A 372 5.84 5.88 -30.38
C LEU A 372 6.57 7.12 -30.92
N SER A 373 7.90 7.08 -30.99
CA SER A 373 8.72 8.23 -31.39
C SER A 373 8.54 8.66 -32.85
N ASP A 374 8.36 7.72 -33.77
CA ASP A 374 8.22 8.05 -35.19
C ASP A 374 6.87 8.73 -35.47
N ASN A 375 5.83 8.34 -34.72
CA ASN A 375 4.45 8.64 -35.07
C ASN A 375 3.74 9.62 -34.12
N PHE A 376 4.24 9.80 -32.89
CA PHE A 376 3.61 10.63 -31.87
C PHE A 376 4.62 11.58 -31.24
N VAL A 377 4.14 12.73 -30.77
CA VAL A 377 4.89 13.50 -29.76
C VAL A 377 4.55 12.93 -28.39
N CYS A 378 5.53 12.26 -27.79
CA CYS A 378 5.34 11.53 -26.54
C CYS A 378 5.62 12.43 -25.33
N ILE A 379 4.63 12.64 -24.48
CA ILE A 379 4.74 13.49 -23.28
C ILE A 379 4.58 12.63 -22.02
N LYS A 380 5.57 12.72 -21.13
CA LYS A 380 5.54 12.06 -19.81
C LYS A 380 5.24 13.09 -18.73
N VAL A 381 4.31 12.76 -17.84
CA VAL A 381 3.90 13.64 -16.74
C VAL A 381 3.95 12.89 -15.41
N ASP A 382 4.55 13.55 -14.42
CA ASP A 382 4.42 13.19 -13.02
C ASP A 382 3.18 13.87 -12.44
N ARG A 383 2.23 13.06 -11.98
CA ARG A 383 1.01 13.53 -11.33
C ARG A 383 1.29 14.31 -10.05
N GLU A 384 2.34 13.96 -9.31
CA GLU A 384 2.67 14.63 -8.05
C GLU A 384 3.14 16.07 -8.29
N GLU A 385 3.82 16.31 -9.42
CA GLU A 385 4.23 17.65 -9.85
C GLU A 385 3.14 18.39 -10.64
N ARG A 386 2.33 17.69 -11.44
CA ARG A 386 1.27 18.26 -12.30
C ARG A 386 -0.11 17.65 -12.06
N PRO A 387 -0.67 17.78 -10.84
CA PRO A 387 -2.00 17.27 -10.52
C PRO A 387 -3.11 17.98 -11.30
N ASP A 388 -2.85 19.18 -11.81
CA ASP A 388 -3.72 19.95 -12.69
C ASP A 388 -3.94 19.23 -14.03
N VAL A 389 -2.86 18.80 -14.66
CA VAL A 389 -2.88 18.06 -15.93
C VAL A 389 -3.55 16.70 -15.74
N ASP A 390 -3.14 15.97 -14.69
CA ASP A 390 -3.74 14.69 -14.31
C ASP A 390 -5.25 14.78 -14.19
N LYS A 391 -5.77 15.75 -13.43
CA LYS A 391 -7.19 15.88 -13.17
C LYS A 391 -8.02 16.11 -14.44
N VAL A 392 -7.56 16.97 -15.34
CA VAL A 392 -8.27 17.27 -16.60
C VAL A 392 -8.42 15.99 -17.45
N TYR A 393 -7.31 15.28 -17.66
CA TYR A 393 -7.33 14.10 -18.53
C TYR A 393 -7.91 12.85 -17.84
N MET A 394 -7.82 12.75 -16.52
CA MET A 394 -8.51 11.69 -15.77
C MET A 394 -10.02 11.83 -15.88
N THR A 395 -10.53 13.07 -15.81
CA THR A 395 -11.96 13.34 -16.01
C THR A 395 -12.42 12.89 -17.41
N PHE A 396 -11.58 13.14 -18.43
CA PHE A 396 -11.83 12.63 -19.79
C PHE A 396 -11.88 11.09 -19.85
N VAL A 397 -10.91 10.39 -19.26
CA VAL A 397 -10.86 8.93 -19.25
C VAL A 397 -12.07 8.34 -18.52
N GLN A 398 -12.44 8.91 -17.37
CA GLN A 398 -13.62 8.49 -16.60
C GLN A 398 -14.92 8.69 -17.38
N ALA A 399 -15.08 9.84 -18.05
CA ALA A 399 -16.27 10.14 -18.83
C ALA A 399 -16.43 9.23 -20.06
N THR A 400 -15.33 8.79 -20.67
CA THR A 400 -15.35 8.02 -21.92
C THR A 400 -15.31 6.51 -21.73
N SER A 401 -14.67 6.02 -20.66
CA SER A 401 -14.50 4.59 -20.39
C SER A 401 -15.32 4.05 -19.22
N GLY A 402 -15.95 4.93 -18.43
CA GLY A 402 -16.69 4.56 -17.22
C GLY A 402 -15.82 4.18 -16.02
N GLY A 403 -14.48 4.24 -16.17
CA GLY A 403 -13.50 3.97 -15.12
C GLY A 403 -12.26 4.86 -15.27
N GLY A 404 -11.34 4.78 -14.32
CA GLY A 404 -10.11 5.59 -14.35
C GLY A 404 -9.00 4.96 -13.51
N GLY A 405 -7.77 5.41 -13.73
CA GLY A 405 -6.60 4.91 -13.00
C GLY A 405 -5.29 5.16 -13.74
N TRP A 406 -4.20 4.78 -13.11
CA TRP A 406 -2.84 4.95 -13.63
C TRP A 406 -2.20 3.60 -14.00
N PRO A 407 -1.32 3.53 -15.01
CA PRO A 407 -0.87 4.62 -15.86
C PRO A 407 -2.02 5.14 -16.71
N MET A 408 -2.10 6.46 -16.87
CA MET A 408 -3.12 7.08 -17.70
C MET A 408 -2.51 7.38 -19.08
N SER A 409 -3.09 6.79 -20.12
CA SER A 409 -2.62 6.87 -21.50
C SER A 409 -3.68 7.56 -22.35
N VAL A 410 -3.39 8.76 -22.83
CA VAL A 410 -4.36 9.60 -23.56
C VAL A 410 -3.74 10.11 -24.85
N TRP A 411 -4.51 10.06 -25.94
CA TRP A 411 -4.11 10.61 -27.22
C TRP A 411 -4.83 11.93 -27.48
N LEU A 412 -4.02 12.96 -27.75
CA LEU A 412 -4.49 14.33 -27.94
C LEU A 412 -4.20 14.80 -29.37
N THR A 413 -5.03 15.71 -29.86
CA THR A 413 -4.67 16.51 -31.04
C THR A 413 -3.50 17.46 -30.71
N PRO A 414 -2.82 18.04 -31.72
CA PRO A 414 -1.81 19.09 -31.50
C PRO A 414 -2.30 20.30 -30.67
N ASP A 415 -3.62 20.52 -30.63
CA ASP A 415 -4.27 21.56 -29.82
C ASP A 415 -4.74 21.05 -28.44
N LEU A 416 -4.16 19.95 -27.96
CA LEU A 416 -4.38 19.36 -26.63
C LEU A 416 -5.79 18.81 -26.40
N ARG A 417 -6.53 18.51 -27.47
CA ARG A 417 -7.90 17.97 -27.35
C ARG A 417 -7.84 16.45 -27.25
N PRO A 418 -8.30 15.85 -26.14
CA PRO A 418 -8.27 14.40 -25.99
C PRO A 418 -9.34 13.75 -26.88
N PHE A 419 -8.97 12.70 -27.62
CA PHE A 419 -9.92 11.97 -28.48
C PHE A 419 -10.00 10.48 -28.15
N ILE A 420 -8.94 9.88 -27.60
CA ILE A 420 -8.92 8.50 -27.10
C ILE A 420 -8.17 8.46 -25.77
N GLY A 421 -8.60 7.62 -24.84
CA GLY A 421 -7.89 7.41 -23.57
C GLY A 421 -8.19 6.07 -22.94
N GLY A 422 -7.27 5.65 -22.08
CA GLY A 422 -7.39 4.43 -21.30
C GLY A 422 -6.35 4.41 -20.19
N THR A 423 -6.28 3.28 -19.49
CA THR A 423 -5.34 3.09 -18.38
C THR A 423 -4.13 2.26 -18.85
N TYR A 424 -3.93 1.08 -18.27
CA TYR A 424 -2.88 0.16 -18.65
C TYR A 424 -3.22 -0.56 -19.96
N PHE A 425 -2.25 -0.58 -20.88
CA PHE A 425 -2.29 -1.39 -22.10
C PHE A 425 -1.10 -2.37 -22.07
N PRO A 426 -1.33 -3.70 -22.19
CA PRO A 426 -0.23 -4.67 -22.29
C PRO A 426 0.54 -4.46 -23.60
N PRO A 427 1.82 -4.85 -23.71
CA PRO A 427 2.59 -4.60 -24.94
C PRO A 427 2.01 -5.29 -26.19
N ARG A 428 1.37 -6.45 -25.99
CA ARG A 428 0.77 -7.29 -27.04
C ARG A 428 -0.66 -7.66 -26.68
N ASP A 429 -1.44 -8.02 -27.69
CA ASP A 429 -2.83 -8.46 -27.52
C ASP A 429 -2.92 -9.65 -26.56
N TYR A 430 -3.90 -9.59 -25.64
CA TYR A 430 -4.15 -10.64 -24.68
C TYR A 430 -5.65 -10.93 -24.59
N GLY A 431 -6.06 -12.10 -25.11
CA GLY A 431 -7.47 -12.47 -25.22
C GLY A 431 -8.25 -11.45 -26.06
N SER A 432 -9.31 -10.88 -25.47
CA SER A 432 -10.11 -9.83 -26.11
C SER A 432 -9.57 -8.41 -25.92
N ARG A 433 -8.46 -8.22 -25.19
CA ARG A 433 -7.88 -6.91 -24.92
C ARG A 433 -6.76 -6.59 -25.91
N PRO A 434 -6.87 -5.51 -26.71
CA PRO A 434 -5.80 -5.10 -27.60
C PRO A 434 -4.61 -4.57 -26.78
N GLY A 435 -3.40 -4.92 -27.21
CA GLY A 435 -2.16 -4.39 -26.66
C GLY A 435 -1.83 -3.01 -27.20
N LEU A 436 -0.87 -2.35 -26.56
CA LEU A 436 -0.41 -1.00 -26.88
C LEU A 436 0.01 -0.91 -28.35
N LYS A 437 0.75 -1.88 -28.87
CA LYS A 437 1.16 -1.91 -30.29
C LYS A 437 -0.03 -1.85 -31.24
N THR A 438 -1.06 -2.65 -31.00
CA THR A 438 -2.28 -2.69 -31.80
C THR A 438 -3.06 -1.39 -31.69
N VAL A 439 -3.15 -0.82 -30.48
CA VAL A 439 -3.80 0.46 -30.23
C VAL A 439 -3.09 1.59 -30.99
N LEU A 440 -1.76 1.69 -30.89
CA LEU A 440 -0.96 2.71 -31.56
C LEU A 440 -1.16 2.68 -33.09
N ASN A 441 -1.10 1.49 -33.69
CA ASN A 441 -1.30 1.34 -35.13
C ASN A 441 -2.70 1.75 -35.58
N ARG A 442 -3.74 1.37 -34.82
CA ARG A 442 -5.13 1.76 -35.13
C ARG A 442 -5.34 3.27 -35.02
N ILE A 443 -4.74 3.89 -34.01
CA ILE A 443 -4.81 5.34 -33.83
C ILE A 443 -4.13 6.06 -35.00
N MET A 444 -2.96 5.57 -35.44
CA MET A 444 -2.29 6.14 -36.61
C MET A 444 -3.08 6.00 -37.89
N GLU A 445 -3.68 4.83 -38.13
CA GLU A 445 -4.56 4.62 -39.28
C GLU A 445 -5.75 5.58 -39.26
N GLN A 446 -6.39 5.77 -38.10
CA GLN A 446 -7.49 6.73 -37.96
C GLN A 446 -7.03 8.19 -38.09
N TRP A 447 -5.85 8.53 -37.58
CA TRP A 447 -5.27 9.87 -37.72
C TRP A 447 -5.00 10.21 -39.19
N GLN A 448 -4.53 9.26 -39.98
CA GLN A 448 -4.25 9.46 -41.40
C GLN A 448 -5.52 9.47 -42.25
N ASN A 449 -6.45 8.55 -41.99
CA ASN A 449 -7.58 8.29 -42.89
C ASN A 449 -8.90 8.95 -42.44
N ASN A 450 -9.02 9.37 -41.18
CA ASN A 450 -10.29 9.81 -40.60
C ASN A 450 -10.13 10.90 -39.52
N ARG A 451 -9.15 11.80 -39.71
CA ARG A 451 -8.86 12.89 -38.76
C ARG A 451 -10.07 13.74 -38.37
N PRO A 452 -10.94 14.20 -39.29
CA PRO A 452 -12.08 15.05 -38.91
C PRO A 452 -13.02 14.37 -37.90
N ALA A 453 -13.18 13.05 -37.96
CA ALA A 453 -13.99 12.31 -37.01
C ALA A 453 -13.35 12.25 -35.62
N LEU A 454 -12.02 12.10 -35.53
CA LEU A 454 -11.28 12.15 -34.27
C LEU A 454 -11.37 13.53 -33.62
N GLU A 455 -11.16 14.60 -34.41
CA GLU A 455 -11.24 15.98 -33.92
C GLU A 455 -12.66 16.32 -33.44
N SER A 456 -13.69 15.96 -34.21
CA SER A 456 -15.11 16.14 -33.82
C SER A 456 -15.48 15.33 -32.57
N SER A 457 -14.92 14.13 -32.39
CA SER A 457 -15.09 13.35 -31.16
C SER A 457 -14.47 14.07 -29.96
N GLY A 458 -13.23 14.56 -30.11
CA GLY A 458 -12.54 15.31 -29.06
C GLY A 458 -13.27 16.60 -28.67
N GLU A 459 -13.82 17.35 -29.64
CA GLU A 459 -14.62 18.54 -29.38
C GLU A 459 -15.88 18.23 -28.55
N ARG A 460 -16.65 17.21 -28.93
CA ARG A 460 -17.87 16.84 -28.21
C ARG A 460 -17.59 16.44 -26.77
N ILE A 461 -16.50 15.72 -26.52
CA ILE A 461 -16.14 15.30 -25.17
C ILE A 461 -15.64 16.49 -24.35
N LEU A 462 -14.81 17.37 -24.94
CA LEU A 462 -14.38 18.60 -24.29
C LEU A 462 -15.57 19.50 -23.91
N ASP A 463 -16.55 19.66 -24.79
CA ASP A 463 -17.75 20.45 -24.51
C ASP A 463 -18.59 19.83 -23.39
N ALA A 464 -18.70 18.50 -23.33
CA ALA A 464 -19.35 17.80 -22.23
C ALA A 464 -18.60 18.02 -20.90
N LEU A 465 -17.27 17.95 -20.92
CA LEU A 465 -16.43 18.20 -19.75
C LEU A 465 -16.57 19.65 -19.27
N LYS A 466 -16.48 20.64 -20.17
CA LYS A 466 -16.66 22.06 -19.86
C LYS A 466 -18.02 22.36 -19.21
N LYS A 467 -19.08 21.71 -19.69
CA LYS A 467 -20.44 21.85 -19.13
C LYS A 467 -20.55 21.22 -17.73
N GLY A 468 -19.82 20.13 -17.47
CA GLY A 468 -19.78 19.46 -16.16
C GLY A 468 -18.89 20.16 -15.12
N THR A 469 -17.89 20.93 -15.56
CA THR A 469 -16.93 21.62 -14.68
C THR A 469 -17.25 23.11 -14.48
N ALA A 470 -18.45 23.56 -14.82
CA ALA A 470 -18.81 24.97 -15.00
C ALA A 470 -18.44 25.90 -13.82
N ILE A 471 -17.19 26.36 -13.83
CA ILE A 471 -16.82 27.74 -13.54
C ILE A 471 -16.76 28.39 -14.92
N ALA A 472 -17.91 28.85 -15.42
CA ALA A 472 -17.96 29.59 -16.66
C ALA A 472 -17.29 30.96 -16.41
N ALA A 473 -16.06 31.14 -16.90
CA ALA A 473 -15.54 32.48 -17.12
C ALA A 473 -16.35 33.08 -18.28
N ASN A 474 -17.08 34.16 -18.03
CA ASN A 474 -17.79 34.85 -19.09
C ASN A 474 -16.75 35.41 -20.07
N SER A 475 -16.96 35.22 -21.37
CA SER A 475 -16.13 35.81 -22.41
C SER A 475 -16.13 37.33 -22.26
N GLY A 476 -15.00 37.93 -21.83
CA GLY A 476 -14.84 39.36 -21.61
C GLY A 476 -14.44 39.78 -20.18
N GLU A 477 -14.43 38.87 -19.21
CA GLU A 477 -13.92 39.16 -17.86
C GLU A 477 -12.39 39.07 -17.82
N SER A 478 -11.74 40.14 -17.32
CA SER A 478 -10.32 40.11 -17.00
C SER A 478 -10.04 39.02 -15.96
N PRO A 479 -8.90 38.32 -16.02
CA PRO A 479 -8.52 37.37 -14.99
C PRO A 479 -8.54 38.03 -13.60
N PRO A 480 -8.97 37.31 -12.55
CA PRO A 480 -8.91 37.82 -11.18
C PRO A 480 -7.47 38.20 -10.80
N LEU A 481 -7.34 39.20 -9.91
CA LEU A 481 -6.02 39.66 -9.47
C LEU A 481 -5.28 38.52 -8.76
N ALA A 482 -3.95 38.49 -8.92
CA ALA A 482 -3.12 37.43 -8.33
C ALA A 482 -3.32 37.26 -6.80
N PRO A 483 -3.47 38.32 -5.98
CA PRO A 483 -3.78 38.18 -4.56
C PRO A 483 -5.12 37.49 -4.29
N ASP A 484 -6.16 37.81 -5.07
CA ASP A 484 -7.49 37.19 -4.91
C ASP A 484 -7.45 35.70 -5.25
N VAL A 485 -6.71 35.34 -6.30
CA VAL A 485 -6.48 33.95 -6.68
C VAL A 485 -5.70 33.20 -5.60
N ALA A 486 -4.65 33.83 -5.05
CA ALA A 486 -3.85 33.25 -3.97
C ALA A 486 -4.70 33.02 -2.72
N ASN A 487 -5.48 34.02 -2.28
CA ASN A 487 -6.36 33.91 -1.12
C ASN A 487 -7.40 32.80 -1.34
N ARG A 488 -8.03 32.75 -2.52
CA ARG A 488 -8.98 31.67 -2.84
C ARG A 488 -8.34 30.29 -2.83
N CYS A 489 -7.12 30.15 -3.35
CA CYS A 489 -6.37 28.91 -3.31
C CYS A 489 -6.07 28.48 -1.87
N PHE A 490 -5.61 29.41 -1.04
CA PHE A 490 -5.40 29.17 0.39
C PHE A 490 -6.69 28.69 1.07
N GLN A 491 -7.82 29.39 0.87
CA GLN A 491 -9.10 29.02 1.47
C GLN A 491 -9.58 27.62 1.05
N GLN A 492 -9.35 27.24 -0.21
CA GLN A 492 -9.66 25.89 -0.68
C GLN A 492 -8.78 24.83 -0.03
N LEU A 493 -7.48 25.10 0.11
CA LEU A 493 -6.56 24.18 0.78
C LEU A 493 -6.89 24.05 2.27
N ALA A 494 -7.12 25.16 2.97
CA ALA A 494 -7.53 25.19 4.37
C ALA A 494 -8.82 24.40 4.60
N HIS A 495 -9.82 24.56 3.73
CA HIS A 495 -11.07 23.80 3.83
C HIS A 495 -10.88 22.30 3.60
N SER A 496 -9.92 21.90 2.77
CA SER A 496 -9.63 20.50 2.48
C SER A 496 -8.59 19.88 3.41
N TYR A 497 -8.02 20.65 4.33
CA TYR A 497 -6.90 20.21 5.16
C TYR A 497 -7.37 19.27 6.27
N GLU A 498 -6.59 18.21 6.50
CA GLU A 498 -6.89 17.26 7.56
C GLU A 498 -5.95 17.44 8.76
N GLU A 499 -6.53 17.78 9.91
CA GLU A 499 -5.76 18.13 11.10
C GLU A 499 -5.11 16.94 11.79
N GLU A 500 -5.70 15.73 11.71
CA GLU A 500 -5.20 14.55 12.44
C GLU A 500 -3.90 13.98 11.83
N TYR A 501 -3.88 13.78 10.51
CA TYR A 501 -2.74 13.17 9.80
C TYR A 501 -2.04 14.11 8.82
N GLY A 502 -2.46 15.37 8.71
CA GLY A 502 -1.97 16.28 7.68
C GLY A 502 -2.42 15.88 6.27
N GLY A 503 -1.97 16.65 5.28
CA GLY A 503 -2.38 16.50 3.89
C GLY A 503 -3.73 17.15 3.57
N PHE A 504 -4.20 16.93 2.35
CA PHE A 504 -5.37 17.60 1.78
C PHE A 504 -6.29 16.59 1.11
N ARG A 505 -7.60 16.73 1.32
CA ARG A 505 -8.68 15.83 0.85
C ARG A 505 -8.67 14.45 1.51
N ASP A 506 -9.73 13.70 1.22
CA ASP A 506 -9.93 12.32 1.69
C ASP A 506 -8.92 11.33 1.06
N ALA A 507 -8.82 10.15 1.68
CA ALA A 507 -7.97 9.08 1.19
C ALA A 507 -8.41 8.55 -0.21
N PRO A 508 -7.46 8.08 -1.05
CA PRO A 508 -6.01 8.07 -0.82
C PRO A 508 -5.36 9.44 -1.03
N LYS A 509 -4.51 9.87 -0.06
CA LYS A 509 -3.76 11.12 -0.15
C LYS A 509 -2.42 10.89 -0.86
N PHE A 510 -2.05 11.82 -1.74
CA PHE A 510 -0.76 11.82 -2.43
C PHE A 510 0.12 12.95 -1.92
N PRO A 511 1.43 12.73 -1.75
CA PRO A 511 2.38 13.82 -1.60
C PRO A 511 2.22 14.76 -2.78
N THR A 512 1.77 15.99 -2.53
CA THR A 512 1.53 16.99 -3.57
C THR A 512 2.44 18.19 -3.30
N PRO A 513 3.73 18.14 -3.70
CA PRO A 513 4.71 19.18 -3.38
C PRO A 513 4.27 20.57 -3.78
N VAL A 514 3.53 20.71 -4.88
CA VAL A 514 3.02 22.00 -5.38
C VAL A 514 2.09 22.70 -4.37
N ASN A 515 1.27 21.96 -3.62
CA ASN A 515 0.42 22.54 -2.57
C ASN A 515 1.27 23.06 -1.41
N LEU A 516 2.28 22.28 -1.00
CA LEU A 516 3.18 22.66 0.09
C LEU A 516 4.04 23.87 -0.29
N MET A 517 4.57 23.90 -1.51
CA MET A 517 5.29 25.04 -2.05
C MET A 517 4.40 26.28 -2.09
N PHE A 518 3.16 26.15 -2.59
CA PHE A 518 2.20 27.25 -2.58
C PHE A 518 1.95 27.79 -1.17
N LEU A 519 1.71 26.93 -0.18
CA LEU A 519 1.48 27.35 1.21
C LEU A 519 2.69 28.06 1.81
N MET A 520 3.91 27.60 1.53
CA MET A 520 5.15 28.27 1.95
C MET A 520 5.31 29.64 1.27
N SER A 521 5.01 29.74 -0.03
CA SER A 521 4.99 31.01 -0.75
C SER A 521 3.92 31.96 -0.21
N TYR A 522 2.72 31.46 0.07
CA TYR A 522 1.62 32.23 0.65
C TYR A 522 1.98 32.78 2.03
N TRP A 523 2.56 31.95 2.89
CA TRP A 523 3.12 32.39 4.18
C TRP A 523 4.18 33.48 3.99
N SER A 524 5.09 33.32 3.02
CA SER A 524 6.21 34.26 2.84
C SER A 524 5.77 35.71 2.59
N VAL A 525 4.61 35.91 1.97
CA VAL A 525 4.03 37.23 1.69
C VAL A 525 2.97 37.66 2.70
N ASN A 526 2.39 36.73 3.47
CA ASN A 526 1.31 36.99 4.46
C ASN A 526 1.74 36.75 5.92
N ARG A 527 3.03 36.85 6.25
CA ARG A 527 3.61 36.45 7.55
C ARG A 527 2.91 37.02 8.79
N SER A 528 2.39 38.24 8.69
CA SER A 528 1.75 38.95 9.82
C SER A 528 0.26 38.66 9.96
N THR A 529 -0.32 37.81 9.11
CA THR A 529 -1.74 37.45 9.13
C THR A 529 -1.94 36.08 9.79
N SER A 530 -3.13 35.85 10.36
CA SER A 530 -3.50 34.53 10.88
C SER A 530 -3.47 33.45 9.78
N GLU A 531 -3.93 33.79 8.58
CA GLU A 531 -3.93 32.89 7.42
C GLU A 531 -2.51 32.48 6.99
N GLY A 532 -1.56 33.42 7.01
CA GLY A 532 -0.16 33.13 6.71
C GLY A 532 0.42 32.13 7.71
N VAL A 533 0.17 32.33 9.01
CA VAL A 533 0.60 31.40 10.06
C VAL A 533 -0.02 30.02 9.88
N GLU A 534 -1.32 29.96 9.57
CA GLU A 534 -2.05 28.72 9.28
C GLU A 534 -1.48 28.00 8.05
N ALA A 535 -1.17 28.72 6.97
CA ALA A 535 -0.56 28.15 5.77
C ALA A 535 0.76 27.44 6.08
N LEU A 536 1.63 28.08 6.87
CA LEU A 536 2.89 27.47 7.30
C LEU A 536 2.65 26.26 8.21
N GLN A 537 1.69 26.35 9.13
CA GLN A 537 1.33 25.26 10.01
C GLN A 537 0.86 24.03 9.24
N MET A 538 -0.06 24.20 8.28
CA MET A 538 -0.54 23.11 7.43
C MET A 538 0.60 22.44 6.65
N ALA A 539 1.49 23.25 6.07
CA ALA A 539 2.63 22.73 5.32
C ALA A 539 3.61 21.94 6.21
N LEU A 540 4.02 22.52 7.35
CA LEU A 540 4.95 21.87 8.28
C LEU A 540 4.34 20.64 8.96
N HIS A 541 3.06 20.69 9.32
CA HIS A 541 2.38 19.54 9.91
C HIS A 541 2.29 18.39 8.91
N THR A 542 1.89 18.67 7.67
CA THR A 542 1.87 17.66 6.60
C THR A 542 3.25 17.02 6.41
N LEU A 543 4.32 17.82 6.34
CA LEU A 543 5.68 17.31 6.22
C LEU A 543 6.11 16.46 7.43
N ARG A 544 5.74 16.85 8.66
CA ARG A 544 6.00 16.06 9.87
C ARG A 544 5.26 14.73 9.83
N MET A 545 3.99 14.73 9.44
CA MET A 545 3.20 13.50 9.37
C MET A 545 3.68 12.57 8.26
N MET A 546 4.14 13.12 7.12
CA MET A 546 4.85 12.34 6.10
C MET A 546 6.13 11.72 6.68
N ALA A 547 6.94 12.50 7.40
CA ALA A 547 8.19 12.01 8.01
C ALA A 547 7.97 11.01 9.16
N LEU A 548 6.81 11.06 9.83
CA LEU A 548 6.40 10.09 10.85
C LEU A 548 5.69 8.87 10.25
N GLY A 549 5.25 8.95 8.99
CA GLY A 549 4.63 7.87 8.23
C GLY A 549 5.65 6.94 7.58
N GLY A 550 5.16 5.97 6.80
CA GLY A 550 5.99 4.98 6.10
C GLY A 550 6.65 5.46 4.80
N ILE A 551 6.47 6.73 4.42
CA ILE A 551 7.09 7.31 3.22
C ILE A 551 8.46 7.86 3.62
N HIS A 552 9.50 7.03 3.50
CA HIS A 552 10.88 7.42 3.66
C HIS A 552 11.61 7.33 2.33
N ASP A 553 12.34 8.38 1.97
CA ASP A 553 13.26 8.33 0.84
C ASP A 553 14.38 7.33 1.13
N HIS A 554 14.76 6.53 0.14
CA HIS A 554 15.85 5.58 0.27
C HIS A 554 17.17 6.36 0.11
N VAL A 555 17.79 6.76 1.21
CA VAL A 555 19.13 7.37 1.18
C VAL A 555 20.17 6.28 0.97
N ALA A 556 20.21 5.72 -0.24
CA ALA A 556 21.33 4.90 -0.73
C ALA A 556 21.91 5.64 -1.94
N GLN A 557 23.01 6.36 -1.70
CA GLN A 557 23.91 6.83 -2.76
C GLN A 557 24.86 5.71 -3.16
#